data_AF-A0A926VTH5-F1
#
_entry.id   AF-A0A926VTH5-F1
#
_cell.length_a   1.000
_cell.length_b   1.000
_cell.length_c   1.000
_cell.angle_alpha   90.00
_cell.angle_beta   90.00
_cell.angle_gamma   90.00
#
_symmetry.space_group_name_H-M   'P 1'
#
loop_
_entity.id
_entity.type
_entity.pdbx_description
1 polymer ?
#
loop_
_entity_poly.entity_id
_entity_poly.type
_entity_poly.pdbx_seq_one_letter_code
_entity_poly.pdbx_strand_id
1 'polypeptide(L)'
;MSGKGFGQSQPTKIDKLIESAVRYCHQRSPEALDSIFDNLPVNLNQQVVTGILAALQKDIDTLSWFCGYMASEINRSEDNQKPHHPIAELSKTLITSGMEPFTDFMPYPGCRIVILNSEKFESLPPRVQAAVKEAFDVVETSGEEAQRRNEALLRELEV
;
A
#
# COMPACT_ATOMS: atom_id res chain seq x y z
N MET A 1 -8.18 39.73 11.11
CA MET A 1 -8.77 38.47 11.63
C MET A 1 -9.66 37.91 10.52
N SER A 2 -9.14 36.97 9.73
CA SER A 2 -9.91 36.38 8.63
C SER A 2 -10.91 35.37 9.18
N GLY A 3 -12.19 35.62 8.91
CA GLY A 3 -13.32 34.81 9.37
C GLY A 3 -13.26 33.39 8.81
N LYS A 4 -13.35 32.41 9.72
CA LYS A 4 -13.67 31.02 9.39
C LYS A 4 -15.07 30.98 8.77
N GLY A 5 -15.17 30.50 7.54
CA GLY A 5 -16.44 30.32 6.84
C GLY A 5 -17.34 29.35 7.60
N PHE A 6 -18.58 29.78 7.86
CA PHE A 6 -19.67 28.91 8.28
C PHE A 6 -19.95 27.89 7.17
N GLY A 7 -19.72 26.60 7.44
CA GLY A 7 -20.11 25.51 6.54
C GLY A 7 -19.11 24.36 6.37
N GLN A 8 -17.88 24.47 6.87
CA GLN A 8 -16.96 23.32 6.87
C GLN A 8 -17.30 22.38 8.03
N SER A 9 -17.81 21.20 7.71
CA SER A 9 -17.92 20.07 8.63
C SER A 9 -16.59 19.91 9.37
N GLN A 10 -16.63 19.84 10.70
CA GLN A 10 -15.39 19.62 11.45
C GLN A 10 -14.76 18.29 11.01
N PRO A 11 -13.42 18.24 10.82
CA PRO A 11 -12.74 17.01 10.50
C PRO A 11 -13.06 15.96 11.56
N THR A 12 -13.57 14.82 11.10
CA THR A 12 -13.86 13.69 11.94
C THR A 12 -12.57 13.14 12.55
N LYS A 13 -12.68 12.22 13.52
CA LYS A 13 -11.50 11.54 14.07
C LYS A 13 -10.73 10.80 12.98
N ILE A 14 -11.42 10.23 11.98
CA ILE A 14 -10.79 9.50 10.88
C ILE A 14 -10.07 10.46 9.93
N ASP A 15 -10.64 11.63 9.63
CA ASP A 15 -9.99 12.63 8.77
C ASP A 15 -8.65 13.09 9.37
N LYS A 16 -8.60 13.30 10.69
CA LYS A 16 -7.35 13.67 11.39
C LYS A 16 -6.30 12.56 11.39
N LEU A 17 -6.75 11.30 11.44
CA LEU A 17 -5.86 10.14 11.32
C LEU A 17 -5.28 10.05 9.91
N ILE A 18 -6.12 10.21 8.88
CA ILE A 18 -5.70 10.25 7.48
C ILE A 18 -4.69 11.38 7.26
N GLU A 19 -4.99 12.61 7.71
CA GLU A 19 -4.06 13.74 7.59
C GLU A 19 -2.71 13.49 8.28
N SER A 20 -2.73 12.82 9.44
CA SER A 20 -1.51 12.49 10.17
C SER A 20 -0.73 11.38 9.47
N ALA A 21 -1.39 10.34 8.98
CA ALA A 21 -0.76 9.26 8.24
C ALA A 21 -0.14 9.77 6.93
N VAL A 22 -0.86 10.59 6.16
CA VAL A 22 -0.34 11.26 4.96
C VAL A 22 0.91 12.09 5.27
N ARG A 23 0.89 12.85 6.38
CA ARG A 23 2.07 13.60 6.84
C ARG A 23 3.25 12.68 7.13
N TYR A 24 3.03 11.55 7.80
CA TYR A 24 4.08 10.58 8.10
C TYR A 24 4.60 9.86 6.85
N CYS A 25 3.75 9.62 5.85
CA CYS A 25 4.20 9.16 4.54
C CYS A 25 5.16 10.16 3.89
N HIS A 26 4.84 11.47 3.88
CA HIS A 26 5.75 12.48 3.35
C HIS A 26 7.06 12.58 4.13
N GLN A 27 7.01 12.36 5.45
CA GLN A 27 8.21 12.35 6.30
C GLN A 27 9.00 11.04 6.21
N ARG A 28 8.45 10.03 5.54
CA ARG A 28 9.00 8.67 5.44
C ARG A 28 9.33 8.09 6.83
N SER A 29 8.40 8.26 7.78
CA SER A 29 8.56 7.81 9.17
C SER A 29 7.72 6.56 9.43
N PRO A 30 8.30 5.35 9.27
CA PRO A 30 7.58 4.09 9.50
C PRO A 30 7.10 3.98 10.94
N GLU A 31 7.92 4.34 11.94
CA GLU A 31 7.55 4.21 13.36
C GLU A 31 6.34 5.07 13.75
N ALA A 32 6.17 6.22 13.09
CA ALA A 32 5.02 7.08 13.29
C ALA A 32 3.76 6.50 12.64
N LEU A 33 3.89 5.79 11.51
CA LEU A 33 2.81 5.05 10.90
C LEU A 33 2.43 3.81 11.72
N ASP A 34 3.40 3.11 12.30
CA ASP A 34 3.15 1.94 13.18
C ASP A 34 2.30 2.35 14.38
N SER A 35 2.60 3.50 14.97
CA SER A 35 1.80 4.07 16.07
C SER A 35 0.32 4.27 15.71
N ILE A 36 0.00 4.42 14.42
CA ILE A 36 -1.37 4.50 13.89
C ILE A 36 -1.89 3.08 13.65
N PHE A 37 -1.20 2.29 12.82
CA PHE A 37 -1.73 1.03 12.29
C PHE A 37 -1.78 -0.12 13.32
N ASP A 38 -0.86 -0.17 14.28
CA ASP A 38 -0.81 -1.20 15.33
C ASP A 38 -1.97 -1.08 16.35
N ASN A 39 -2.48 0.14 16.51
CA ASN A 39 -3.48 0.46 17.54
C ASN A 39 -4.90 0.57 16.98
N LEU A 40 -5.07 0.43 15.67
CA LEU A 40 -6.35 0.61 15.01
C LEU A 40 -7.06 -0.72 14.75
N PRO A 41 -8.37 -0.81 15.05
CA PRO A 41 -9.22 -1.87 14.56
C PRO A 41 -9.13 -2.02 13.03
N VAL A 42 -9.20 -3.26 12.53
CA VAL A 42 -9.06 -3.59 11.10
C VAL A 42 -9.98 -2.76 10.19
N ASN A 43 -11.22 -2.54 10.60
CA ASN A 43 -12.20 -1.75 9.84
C ASN A 43 -11.86 -0.25 9.75
N LEU A 44 -11.09 0.28 10.71
CA LEU A 44 -10.57 1.63 10.68
C LEU A 44 -9.27 1.71 9.89
N ASN A 45 -8.42 0.68 9.93
CA ASN A 45 -7.24 0.58 9.07
C ASN A 45 -7.60 0.67 7.60
N GLN A 46 -8.64 -0.04 7.15
CA GLN A 46 -9.10 0.05 5.76
C GLN A 46 -9.50 1.48 5.38
N GLN A 47 -10.23 2.19 6.24
CA GLN A 47 -10.62 3.58 5.98
C GLN A 47 -9.42 4.53 5.93
N VAL A 48 -8.43 4.33 6.81
CA VAL A 48 -7.20 5.13 6.80
C VAL A 48 -6.41 4.86 5.53
N VAL A 49 -6.22 3.60 5.13
CA VAL A 49 -5.53 3.24 3.88
C VAL A 49 -6.23 3.86 2.68
N THR A 50 -7.55 3.70 2.54
CA THR A 50 -8.32 4.33 1.45
C THR A 50 -8.16 5.85 1.43
N GLY A 51 -8.17 6.49 2.61
CA GLY A 51 -7.94 7.93 2.74
C GLY A 51 -6.54 8.36 2.28
N ILE A 52 -5.50 7.60 2.64
CA ILE A 52 -4.11 7.84 2.19
C ILE A 52 -4.02 7.70 0.68
N LEU A 53 -4.57 6.62 0.10
CA LEU A 53 -4.55 6.39 -1.35
C LEU A 53 -5.21 7.56 -2.11
N ALA A 54 -6.37 8.02 -1.63
CA ALA A 54 -7.07 9.16 -2.22
C ALA A 54 -6.27 10.47 -2.09
N ALA A 55 -5.67 10.72 -0.93
CA ALA A 55 -4.88 11.94 -0.68
C ALA A 55 -3.58 11.98 -1.49
N LEU A 56 -2.94 10.82 -1.69
CA LEU A 56 -1.64 10.69 -2.36
C LEU A 56 -1.75 10.30 -3.84
N GLN A 57 -2.95 10.22 -4.42
CA GLN A 57 -3.16 9.74 -5.80
C GLN A 57 -2.28 10.48 -6.84
N LYS A 58 -1.98 11.77 -6.61
CA LYS A 58 -1.13 12.58 -7.49
C LYS A 58 0.34 12.62 -7.08
N ASP A 59 0.68 12.17 -5.87
CA ASP A 59 2.05 12.07 -5.37
C ASP A 59 2.51 10.61 -5.43
N ILE A 60 2.91 10.23 -6.64
CA ILE A 60 3.34 8.86 -6.94
C ILE A 60 4.54 8.46 -6.08
N ASP A 61 5.46 9.39 -5.78
CA ASP A 61 6.67 9.05 -5.01
C ASP A 61 6.32 8.67 -3.57
N THR A 62 5.52 9.50 -2.90
CA THR A 62 5.06 9.23 -1.54
C THR A 62 4.14 8.00 -1.50
N LEU A 63 3.26 7.84 -2.49
CA LEU A 63 2.36 6.69 -2.60
C LEU A 63 3.13 5.38 -2.78
N SER A 64 4.18 5.40 -3.61
CA SER A 64 5.03 4.24 -3.85
C SER A 64 5.85 3.88 -2.62
N TRP A 65 6.36 4.88 -1.89
CA TRP A 65 7.01 4.66 -0.61
C TRP A 65 6.05 4.02 0.40
N PHE A 66 4.80 4.51 0.47
CA PHE A 66 3.77 3.92 1.32
C PHE A 66 3.48 2.45 0.95
N CYS A 67 3.43 2.10 -0.34
CA CYS A 67 3.35 0.71 -0.77
C CYS A 67 4.55 -0.12 -0.30
N GLY A 68 5.76 0.46 -0.31
CA GLY A 68 6.95 -0.15 0.27
C GLY A 68 6.81 -0.44 1.76
N TYR A 69 6.39 0.57 2.54
CA TYR A 69 6.06 0.46 3.97
C TYR A 69 5.07 -0.68 4.23
N MET A 70 3.96 -0.73 3.50
CA MET A 70 2.93 -1.76 3.71
C MET A 70 3.44 -3.18 3.40
N ALA A 71 4.42 -3.36 2.50
CA ALA A 71 5.03 -4.67 2.26
C ALA A 71 6.10 -5.03 3.30
N SER A 72 6.76 -4.04 3.88
CA SER A 72 7.82 -4.23 4.86
C SER A 72 7.31 -4.37 6.27
N GLU A 73 6.26 -3.67 6.68
CA GLU A 73 5.66 -3.80 8.03
C GLU A 73 5.00 -5.14 8.30
N ILE A 74 4.62 -5.87 7.25
CA ILE A 74 4.17 -7.25 7.43
C ILE A 74 5.37 -8.22 7.56
N ASN A 75 6.60 -7.71 7.55
CA ASN A 75 7.82 -8.47 7.81
C ASN A 75 8.79 -7.68 8.71
N ARG A 76 9.91 -8.29 9.06
CA ARG A 76 10.81 -7.76 10.11
C ARG A 76 11.40 -6.39 9.73
N SER A 77 11.58 -5.55 10.74
CA SER A 77 12.19 -4.21 10.70
C SER A 77 13.56 -4.14 10.00
N GLU A 78 14.25 -5.26 9.80
CA GLU A 78 15.50 -5.34 9.04
C GLU A 78 15.32 -5.12 7.52
N ASP A 79 14.12 -5.37 6.98
CA ASP A 79 13.81 -5.14 5.56
C ASP A 79 13.60 -3.65 5.25
N ASN A 80 13.23 -2.84 6.24
CA ASN A 80 13.12 -1.38 6.15
C ASN A 80 14.47 -0.66 6.00
N GLN A 81 15.58 -1.34 6.30
CA GLN A 81 16.93 -0.76 6.25
C GLN A 81 17.72 -1.11 4.98
N LYS A 82 17.11 -1.82 4.02
CA LYS A 82 17.81 -2.16 2.77
C LYS A 82 17.96 -0.90 1.89
N PRO A 83 19.17 -0.62 1.35
CA PRO A 83 19.44 0.59 0.56
C PRO A 83 18.62 0.72 -0.73
N HIS A 84 17.88 -0.33 -1.10
CA HIS A 84 16.89 -0.33 -2.16
C HIS A 84 15.61 -0.91 -1.59
N HIS A 85 14.51 -0.13 -1.67
CA HIS A 85 13.16 -0.63 -1.43
C HIS A 85 12.60 -1.12 -2.77
N PRO A 86 12.87 -2.38 -3.20
CA PRO A 86 12.46 -2.87 -4.51
C PRO A 86 10.95 -2.71 -4.71
N ILE A 87 10.16 -2.86 -3.64
CA ILE A 87 8.71 -2.69 -3.69
C ILE A 87 8.30 -1.26 -3.93
N ALA A 88 8.99 -0.25 -3.39
CA ALA A 88 8.67 1.14 -3.67
C ALA A 88 8.93 1.46 -5.16
N GLU A 89 10.08 1.07 -5.70
CA GLU A 89 10.41 1.31 -7.11
C GLU A 89 9.50 0.54 -8.08
N LEU A 90 9.14 -0.70 -7.73
CA LEU A 90 8.21 -1.50 -8.53
C LEU A 90 6.78 -0.95 -8.45
N SER A 91 6.32 -0.56 -7.26
CA SER A 91 5.04 0.11 -7.08
C SER A 91 4.99 1.41 -7.89
N LYS A 92 6.07 2.19 -7.88
CA LYS A 92 6.21 3.40 -8.71
C LYS A 92 6.07 3.11 -10.18
N THR A 93 6.70 2.03 -10.65
CA THR A 93 6.62 1.58 -12.05
C THR A 93 5.18 1.18 -12.42
N LEU A 94 4.51 0.40 -11.57
CA LEU A 94 3.12 -0.03 -11.78
C LEU A 94 2.14 1.16 -11.76
N ILE A 95 2.26 2.04 -10.77
CA ILE A 95 1.42 3.24 -10.62
C ILE A 95 1.59 4.17 -11.83
N THR A 96 2.84 4.41 -12.24
CA THR A 96 3.13 5.22 -13.43
C THR A 96 2.57 4.59 -14.71
N SER A 97 2.43 3.27 -14.73
CA SER A 97 1.83 2.51 -15.84
C SER A 97 0.30 2.43 -15.76
N GLY A 98 -0.32 3.12 -14.79
CA GLY A 98 -1.78 3.22 -14.67
C GLY A 98 -2.42 2.15 -13.78
N MET A 99 -1.63 1.37 -13.04
CA MET A 99 -2.14 0.40 -12.06
C MET A 99 -2.45 1.09 -10.73
N GLU A 100 -3.54 0.71 -10.09
CA GLU A 100 -3.97 1.27 -8.81
C GLU A 100 -3.54 0.37 -7.64
N PRO A 101 -2.86 0.92 -6.60
CA PRO A 101 -2.54 0.15 -5.40
C PRO A 101 -3.77 -0.38 -4.70
N PHE A 102 -3.67 -1.58 -4.15
CA PHE A 102 -4.73 -2.34 -3.46
C PHE A 102 -5.97 -2.66 -4.32
N THR A 103 -5.95 -2.33 -5.61
CA THR A 103 -7.03 -2.64 -6.57
C THR A 103 -6.51 -3.50 -7.70
N ASP A 104 -5.46 -3.07 -8.38
CA ASP A 104 -4.84 -3.81 -9.48
C ASP A 104 -3.62 -4.61 -9.04
N PHE A 105 -2.97 -4.18 -7.97
CA PHE A 105 -1.89 -4.89 -7.32
C PHE A 105 -1.88 -4.59 -5.82
N MET A 106 -1.34 -5.46 -4.99
CA MET A 106 -1.09 -5.16 -3.58
C MET A 106 0.35 -5.49 -3.20
N PRO A 107 0.99 -4.64 -2.38
CA PRO A 107 2.21 -5.03 -1.68
C PRO A 107 1.90 -6.20 -0.75
N TYR A 108 2.80 -7.18 -0.68
CA TYR A 108 2.63 -8.43 0.04
C TYR A 108 3.87 -8.73 0.90
N PRO A 109 3.70 -9.37 2.07
CA PRO A 109 4.81 -9.68 2.98
C PRO A 109 5.96 -10.41 2.29
N GLY A 110 7.19 -10.16 2.76
CA GLY A 110 8.38 -10.77 2.19
C GLY A 110 8.90 -10.08 0.93
N CYS A 111 8.71 -8.76 0.84
CA CYS A 111 9.10 -7.95 -0.32
C CYS A 111 8.47 -8.46 -1.62
N ARG A 112 7.16 -8.70 -1.61
CA ARG A 112 6.40 -9.21 -2.76
C ARG A 112 5.36 -8.19 -3.25
N ILE A 113 4.99 -8.26 -4.51
CA ILE A 113 3.78 -7.61 -5.05
C ILE A 113 2.92 -8.72 -5.66
N VAL A 114 1.65 -8.71 -5.32
CA VAL A 114 0.65 -9.59 -5.93
C VAL A 114 -0.13 -8.76 -6.94
N ILE A 115 -0.19 -9.24 -8.18
CA ILE A 115 -1.06 -8.66 -9.21
C ILE A 115 -2.47 -9.20 -8.99
N LEU A 116 -3.43 -8.30 -8.80
CA LEU A 116 -4.84 -8.60 -8.55
C LEU A 116 -5.67 -8.49 -9.83
N ASN A 117 -5.25 -7.61 -10.75
CA ASN A 117 -5.88 -7.40 -12.04
C ASN A 117 -4.94 -7.84 -13.17
N SER A 118 -4.96 -9.14 -13.46
CA SER A 118 -4.09 -9.75 -14.47
C SER A 118 -4.36 -9.19 -15.87
N GLU A 119 -5.62 -8.95 -16.23
CA GLU A 119 -5.98 -8.40 -17.55
C GLU A 119 -5.36 -7.02 -17.77
N LYS A 120 -5.46 -6.14 -16.77
CA LYS A 120 -4.85 -4.81 -16.84
C LYS A 120 -3.32 -4.90 -16.86
N PHE A 121 -2.74 -5.82 -16.09
CA PHE A 121 -1.30 -6.05 -16.11
C PHE A 121 -0.79 -6.56 -17.47
N GLU A 122 -1.51 -7.48 -18.11
CA GLU A 122 -1.19 -8.00 -19.45
C GLU A 122 -1.30 -6.93 -20.54
N SER A 123 -2.13 -5.91 -20.32
CA SER A 123 -2.24 -4.75 -21.22
C SER A 123 -1.07 -3.75 -21.10
N LEU A 124 -0.23 -3.86 -20.06
CA LEU A 124 0.90 -2.96 -19.85
C LEU A 124 2.00 -3.15 -20.90
N PRO A 125 2.89 -2.16 -21.10
CA PRO A 125 4.03 -2.32 -22.00
C PRO A 125 4.88 -3.55 -21.66
N PRO A 126 5.37 -4.33 -22.65
CA PRO A 126 6.14 -5.56 -22.41
C PRO A 126 7.36 -5.36 -21.50
N ARG A 127 7.99 -4.17 -21.57
CA ARG A 127 9.12 -3.80 -20.71
C ARG A 127 8.72 -3.70 -19.22
N VAL A 128 7.52 -3.19 -18.95
CA VAL A 128 6.98 -3.09 -17.58
C VAL A 128 6.62 -4.47 -17.07
N GLN A 129 5.96 -5.29 -17.90
CA GLN A 129 5.66 -6.67 -17.55
C GLN A 129 6.93 -7.47 -17.24
N ALA A 130 7.97 -7.33 -18.06
CA ALA A 130 9.25 -8.00 -17.86
C ALA A 130 9.93 -7.57 -16.55
N ALA A 131 9.98 -6.27 -16.25
CA ALA A 131 10.57 -5.76 -15.00
C ALA A 131 9.85 -6.30 -13.75
N VAL A 132 8.53 -6.45 -13.81
CA VAL A 132 7.73 -6.99 -12.72
C VAL A 132 7.89 -8.52 -12.65
N LYS A 133 7.86 -9.23 -13.78
CA LYS A 133 8.09 -10.69 -13.85
C LYS A 133 9.51 -11.10 -13.45
N GLU A 134 10.51 -10.26 -13.69
CA GLU A 134 11.89 -10.49 -13.26
C GLU A 134 12.04 -10.31 -11.74
N ALA A 135 11.23 -9.44 -11.15
CA ALA A 135 11.21 -9.20 -9.71
C ALA A 135 10.31 -10.17 -8.91
N PHE A 136 9.47 -10.99 -9.56
CA PHE A 136 8.50 -11.88 -8.91
C PHE A 136 8.48 -13.30 -9.48
N ASP A 137 8.25 -14.28 -8.60
CA ASP A 137 7.44 -15.45 -8.95
C ASP A 137 6.01 -14.95 -9.17
N VAL A 138 5.64 -14.65 -10.42
CA VAL A 138 4.25 -14.35 -10.76
C VAL A 138 3.47 -15.64 -10.58
N VAL A 139 2.86 -15.80 -9.40
CA VAL A 139 1.87 -16.84 -9.22
C VAL A 139 0.56 -16.32 -9.77
N GLU A 140 0.25 -16.70 -10.99
CA GLU A 140 -1.10 -16.61 -11.53
C GLU A 140 -2.00 -17.48 -10.65
N THR A 141 -2.77 -16.86 -9.76
CA THR A 141 -3.78 -17.57 -8.97
C THR A 141 -5.16 -17.09 -9.35
N SER A 142 -6.05 -18.04 -9.59
CA SER A 142 -7.48 -17.78 -9.67
C SER A 142 -7.99 -17.15 -8.36
N GLY A 143 -9.10 -16.40 -8.41
CA GLY A 143 -9.67 -15.74 -7.21
C GLY A 143 -9.91 -16.71 -6.04
N GLU A 144 -10.25 -17.97 -6.33
CA GLU A 144 -10.45 -19.03 -5.33
C GLU A 144 -9.14 -19.53 -4.68
N GLU A 145 -8.02 -19.50 -5.39
CA GLU A 145 -6.71 -19.86 -4.84
C GLU A 145 -6.12 -18.73 -4.00
N ALA A 146 -6.36 -17.47 -4.38
CA ALA A 146 -6.03 -16.32 -3.54
C ALA A 146 -6.80 -16.38 -2.21
N GLN A 147 -8.09 -16.75 -2.24
CA GLN A 147 -8.90 -16.94 -1.04
C GLN A 147 -8.33 -18.03 -0.13
N ARG A 148 -7.96 -19.19 -0.70
CA ARG A 148 -7.35 -20.30 0.05
C ARG A 148 -5.98 -19.94 0.63
N ARG A 149 -5.17 -19.16 -0.09
CA ARG A 149 -3.89 -18.66 0.43
C ARG A 149 -4.07 -17.68 1.58
N ASN A 150 -5.05 -16.77 1.47
CA ASN A 150 -5.39 -15.86 2.56
C ASN A 150 -5.87 -16.61 3.80
N GLU A 151 -6.73 -17.62 3.65
CA GLU A 151 -7.17 -18.47 4.78
C GLU A 151 -6.02 -19.28 5.39
N ALA A 152 -5.08 -19.77 4.59
CA ALA A 152 -3.91 -20.48 5.08
C ALA A 152 -2.97 -19.54 5.87
N LEU A 153 -2.78 -18.31 5.39
CA LEU A 153 -1.97 -17.30 6.08
C LEU A 153 -2.58 -16.88 7.42
N LEU A 154 -3.91 -16.72 7.46
CA LEU A 154 -4.63 -16.39 8.69
C LEU A 154 -4.46 -17.47 9.76
N ARG A 155 -4.38 -18.75 9.38
CA ARG A 155 -4.10 -19.84 10.33
C ARG A 155 -2.66 -19.86 10.84
N GLU A 156 -1.68 -19.43 10.05
CA GLU A 156 -0.29 -19.32 10.52
C GLU A 156 -0.09 -18.16 11.49
N LEU A 157 -0.96 -17.15 11.46
CA LEU A 157 -0.94 -15.98 12.35
C LEU A 157 -1.72 -16.19 13.66
N GLU A 158 -2.32 -17.35 13.89
CA GLU A 158 -3.04 -17.72 15.14
C GLU A 158 -2.14 -18.37 16.22
N VAL A 159 -0.81 -18.32 16.09
CA VAL A 159 0.15 -18.84 17.09
C VAL A 159 0.71 -17.75 17.99
#